data_AF-A0A4P5X5A0-F1
#
_entry.id   AF-A0A4P5X5A0-F1
#
_cell.length_a   1.000
_cell.length_b   1.000
_cell.length_c   1.000
_cell.angle_alpha   90.00
_cell.angle_beta   90.00
_cell.angle_gamma   90.00
#
_symmetry.space_group_name_H-M   'P 1'
#
loop_
_entity.id
_entity.type
_entity.pdbx_description
1 polymer ?
#
loop_
_entity_poly.entity_id
_entity_poly.type
_entity_poly.pdbx_seq_one_letter_code
_entity_poly.pdbx_strand_id
1 'polypeptide(L)'
;MRLLAAVSLSLALSFAAFASPPVFSKTSYADAIKTNATDGKLLIIKGTAVWCGPCKQMDKTTWVDEKVVQFVKDNGVAIAVDVDDQPDVAKTLSIEAMPTMIIFKDGKELDRTVGFQSADKLLGWFDNVKAGKTNAAIMREKAGKRVGPDGKVNIQERLEVARGLTQARDFDKALEEYVWLWNNMLEHEFAYVGVRGSFMASEMEELAKRHEPAMKTFTDMRDTLAASLKEKKSFQKFDDWVVLNQVVGDTAATLAWFDRVKNDPAAKTWVDRSWFRFEQLLEAEGRWADMGSRLNVKQFLAMQKMERNTLNAMPPRGDAQQQAMMREVHDNRFRESFAKTHMALLAADREADAQELADELLKELDDTESRVSLVTMVVDSGYAKPWHTTFLDDADTNSPDTTNERIELRRRLERALAATKK
;
A
#
# COMPACT_ATOMS: atom_id res chain seq x y z
N MET A 1 64.30 -1.64 -10.02
CA MET A 1 63.67 -2.14 -8.78
C MET A 1 63.36 -0.97 -7.87
N ARG A 2 62.17 -0.37 -8.00
CA ARG A 2 61.55 0.56 -7.03
C ARG A 2 60.03 0.40 -7.16
N LEU A 3 59.43 -0.33 -6.23
CA LEU A 3 57.98 -0.39 -6.07
C LEU A 3 57.51 0.91 -5.41
N LEU A 4 56.50 1.56 -5.99
CA LEU A 4 55.67 2.53 -5.30
C LEU A 4 54.26 1.93 -5.18
N ALA A 5 53.91 1.58 -3.94
CA ALA A 5 52.60 1.07 -3.57
C ALA A 5 51.59 2.22 -3.58
N ALA A 6 50.52 2.07 -4.35
CA ALA A 6 49.36 2.95 -4.30
C ALA A 6 48.51 2.57 -3.07
N VAL A 7 48.45 3.48 -2.10
CA VAL A 7 47.53 3.39 -0.96
C VAL A 7 46.13 3.76 -1.46
N SER A 8 45.29 2.75 -1.61
CA SER A 8 43.86 2.89 -1.87
C SER A 8 43.16 3.33 -0.58
N LEU A 9 42.81 4.62 -0.51
CA LEU A 9 42.03 5.18 0.58
C LEU A 9 40.55 4.79 0.36
N SER A 10 40.16 3.63 0.87
CA SER A 10 38.76 3.20 0.90
C SER A 10 37.97 4.09 1.85
N LEU A 11 37.14 4.97 1.30
CA LEU A 11 36.19 5.78 2.06
C LEU A 11 35.06 4.87 2.55
N ALA A 12 35.20 4.32 3.75
CA ALA A 12 34.10 3.62 4.41
C ALA A 12 33.03 4.65 4.80
N LEU A 13 31.89 4.64 4.09
CA LEU A 13 30.68 5.28 4.59
C LEU A 13 30.25 4.55 5.86
N SER A 14 30.56 5.12 7.03
CA SER A 14 29.93 4.71 8.28
C SER A 14 28.46 5.09 8.24
N PHE A 15 27.60 4.11 7.92
CA PHE A 15 26.20 4.17 8.32
C PHE A 15 26.17 4.18 9.86
N ALA A 16 25.88 5.33 10.45
CA ALA A 16 25.59 5.40 11.88
C ALA A 16 24.35 4.54 12.15
N ALA A 17 24.55 3.36 12.75
CA ALA A 17 23.47 2.53 13.24
C ALA A 17 22.67 3.36 14.25
N PHE A 18 21.38 3.57 13.99
CA PHE A 18 20.48 4.19 14.96
C PHE A 18 20.44 3.30 16.21
N ALA A 19 21.02 3.78 17.31
CA ALA A 19 20.99 3.05 18.57
C ALA A 19 19.53 2.99 19.08
N SER A 20 19.05 1.79 19.38
CA SER A 20 17.73 1.59 19.98
C SER A 20 17.63 2.32 21.33
N PRO A 21 16.48 2.92 21.68
CA PRO A 21 16.31 3.61 22.97
C PRO A 21 16.68 2.70 24.16
N PRO A 22 17.35 3.22 25.20
CA PRO A 22 17.82 2.40 26.33
C PRO A 22 16.72 1.67 27.12
N VAL A 23 15.46 2.09 26.98
CA VAL A 23 14.30 1.46 27.63
C VAL A 23 14.05 0.04 27.12
N PHE A 24 14.50 -0.30 25.91
CA PHE A 24 14.32 -1.63 25.33
C PHE A 24 15.40 -2.61 25.80
N SER A 25 14.96 -3.69 26.43
CA SER A 25 15.80 -4.82 26.80
C SER A 25 16.27 -5.58 25.56
N LYS A 26 17.49 -6.14 25.64
CA LYS A 26 18.06 -7.05 24.63
C LYS A 26 17.60 -8.51 24.78
N THR A 27 16.68 -8.77 25.70
CA THR A 27 16.14 -10.12 25.94
C THR A 27 15.35 -10.59 24.71
N SER A 28 15.46 -11.88 24.37
CA SER A 28 14.70 -12.47 23.27
C SER A 28 13.21 -12.48 23.57
N TYR A 29 12.34 -12.49 22.54
CA TYR A 29 10.90 -12.64 22.75
C TYR A 29 10.56 -13.90 23.56
N ALA A 30 11.21 -15.04 23.26
CA ALA A 30 10.97 -16.31 23.92
C ALA A 30 11.28 -16.25 25.43
N ASP A 31 12.39 -15.61 25.82
CA ASP A 31 12.75 -15.45 27.23
C ASP A 31 11.86 -14.42 27.93
N ALA A 32 11.53 -13.33 27.24
CA ALA A 32 10.68 -12.27 27.76
C ALA A 32 9.26 -12.78 28.05
N ILE A 33 8.64 -13.54 27.14
CA ILE A 33 7.28 -14.08 27.33
C ILE A 33 7.26 -15.17 28.41
N LYS A 34 8.32 -16.00 28.48
CA LYS A 34 8.47 -17.01 29.54
C LYS A 34 8.57 -16.37 30.92
N THR A 35 9.34 -15.28 31.04
CA THR A 35 9.49 -14.53 32.29
C THR A 35 8.18 -13.86 32.69
N ASN A 36 7.55 -13.16 31.74
CA ASN A 36 6.25 -12.49 31.90
C ASN A 36 5.14 -13.43 32.40
N ALA A 37 5.20 -14.71 32.03
CA ALA A 37 4.24 -15.71 32.49
C ALA A 37 4.35 -16.06 33.99
N THR A 38 5.43 -15.62 34.67
CA THR A 38 5.74 -16.05 36.05
C THR A 38 6.04 -14.91 37.02
N ASP A 39 6.49 -13.75 36.55
CA ASP A 39 6.92 -12.64 37.42
C ASP A 39 5.83 -11.59 37.71
N GLY A 40 4.66 -11.71 37.05
CA GLY A 40 3.51 -10.83 37.22
C GLY A 40 3.70 -9.40 36.68
N LYS A 41 4.83 -9.12 36.02
CA LYS A 41 5.14 -7.81 35.44
C LYS A 41 4.55 -7.66 34.03
N LEU A 42 4.44 -6.43 33.55
CA LEU A 42 4.05 -6.20 32.15
C LEU A 42 5.22 -6.49 31.21
N LEU A 43 4.91 -7.10 30.06
CA LEU A 43 5.82 -7.16 28.91
C LEU A 43 5.26 -6.25 27.82
N ILE A 44 6.01 -5.21 27.47
CA ILE A 44 5.66 -4.24 26.44
C ILE A 44 6.48 -4.57 25.20
N ILE A 45 5.81 -4.85 24.09
CA ILE A 45 6.47 -5.15 22.82
C ILE A 45 6.25 -3.99 21.87
N LYS A 46 7.31 -3.50 21.22
CA LYS A 46 7.24 -2.59 20.07
C LYS A 46 7.65 -3.34 18.80
N GLY A 47 6.68 -3.62 17.93
CA GLY A 47 6.93 -3.99 16.53
C GLY A 47 7.48 -2.79 15.75
N THR A 48 8.62 -2.95 15.08
CA THR A 48 9.36 -1.89 14.39
C THR A 48 9.97 -2.40 13.08
N ALA A 49 10.51 -1.48 12.27
CA ALA A 49 11.34 -1.79 11.12
C ALA A 49 12.36 -0.67 10.88
N VAL A 50 13.51 -0.97 10.25
CA VAL A 50 14.54 0.03 9.93
C VAL A 50 14.03 1.12 8.98
N TRP A 51 13.11 0.79 8.08
CA TRP A 51 12.51 1.74 7.14
C TRP A 51 11.31 2.51 7.74
N CYS A 52 10.84 2.15 8.94
CA CYS A 52 9.67 2.76 9.56
C CYS A 52 9.98 4.18 10.08
N GLY A 53 9.56 5.20 9.32
CA GLY A 53 9.68 6.62 9.70
C GLY A 53 9.04 6.96 11.06
N PRO A 54 7.76 6.62 11.31
CA PRO A 54 7.11 6.87 12.59
C PRO A 54 7.78 6.18 13.78
N CYS A 55 8.36 4.99 13.58
CA CYS A 55 9.11 4.27 14.61
C CYS A 55 10.35 5.07 15.04
N LYS A 56 11.13 5.56 14.07
CA LYS A 56 12.29 6.44 14.31
C LYS A 56 11.90 7.71 15.05
N GLN A 57 10.73 8.26 14.75
CA GLN A 57 10.22 9.44 15.47
C GLN A 57 9.89 9.10 16.92
N MET A 58 9.13 8.02 17.17
CA MET A 58 8.83 7.57 18.54
C MET A 58 10.10 7.24 19.33
N ASP A 59 11.12 6.68 18.71
CA ASP A 59 12.39 6.40 19.38
C ASP A 59 13.11 7.67 19.82
N LYS A 60 12.97 8.78 19.08
CA LYS A 60 13.57 10.08 19.40
C LYS A 60 12.74 10.93 20.36
N THR A 61 11.43 10.67 20.46
CA THR A 61 10.51 11.55 21.22
C THR A 61 9.75 10.83 22.35
N THR A 62 9.28 9.61 22.10
CA THR A 62 8.34 8.90 22.98
C THR A 62 9.06 7.92 23.91
N TRP A 63 9.93 7.07 23.37
CA TRP A 63 10.62 6.02 24.14
C TRP A 63 11.81 6.53 24.97
N VAL A 64 12.16 7.80 24.80
CA VAL A 64 13.17 8.51 25.61
C VAL A 64 12.53 9.47 26.62
N ASP A 65 11.20 9.62 26.60
CA ASP A 65 10.50 10.45 27.58
C ASP A 65 10.67 9.87 28.99
N GLU A 66 11.04 10.71 29.94
CA GLU A 66 11.38 10.29 31.31
C GLU A 66 10.23 9.55 31.99
N LYS A 67 8.98 9.96 31.76
CA LYS A 67 7.80 9.32 32.37
C LYS A 67 7.54 7.96 31.74
N VAL A 68 7.71 7.83 30.43
CA VAL A 68 7.60 6.54 29.72
C VAL A 68 8.68 5.57 30.22
N VAL A 69 9.92 6.01 30.29
CA VAL A 69 11.05 5.20 30.80
C VAL A 69 10.80 4.76 32.24
N GLN A 70 10.38 5.70 33.10
CA GLN A 70 10.09 5.42 34.51
C GLN A 70 8.92 4.45 34.65
N PHE A 71 7.85 4.60 33.85
CA PHE A 71 6.74 3.66 33.84
C PHE A 71 7.23 2.24 33.51
N VAL A 72 8.01 2.07 32.44
CA VAL A 72 8.51 0.74 32.04
C VAL A 72 9.33 0.15 33.18
N LYS A 73 10.26 0.91 33.75
CA LYS A 73 11.12 0.48 34.86
C LYS A 73 10.33 -0.01 36.08
N ASP A 74 9.26 0.69 36.44
CA ASP A 74 8.46 0.38 37.63
C ASP A 74 7.48 -0.78 37.43
N ASN A 75 7.05 -1.02 36.19
CA ASN A 75 5.91 -1.90 35.91
C ASN A 75 6.25 -3.12 35.05
N GLY A 76 7.38 -3.15 34.36
CA GLY A 76 7.59 -4.13 33.31
C GLY A 76 8.96 -4.18 32.65
N VAL A 77 8.97 -4.86 31.51
CA VAL A 77 10.09 -4.94 30.58
C VAL A 77 9.57 -4.55 29.20
N ALA A 78 10.32 -3.70 28.49
CA ALA A 78 10.04 -3.41 27.09
C ALA A 78 11.02 -4.13 26.18
N ILE A 79 10.55 -4.70 25.06
CA ILE A 79 11.38 -5.26 24.00
C ILE A 79 10.97 -4.67 22.64
N ALA A 80 11.93 -4.57 21.72
CA ALA A 80 11.67 -4.21 20.33
C ALA A 80 11.76 -5.47 19.46
N VAL A 81 10.79 -5.64 18.56
CA VAL A 81 10.75 -6.72 17.56
C VAL A 81 10.84 -6.04 16.20
N ASP A 82 11.99 -6.15 15.55
CA ASP A 82 12.13 -5.76 14.16
C ASP A 82 11.51 -6.86 13.27
N VAL A 83 10.56 -6.48 12.42
CA VAL A 83 9.77 -7.42 11.62
C VAL A 83 10.58 -8.05 10.49
N ASP A 84 11.65 -7.40 10.03
CA ASP A 84 12.52 -7.91 8.98
C ASP A 84 13.55 -8.89 9.57
N ASP A 85 14.09 -8.57 10.76
CA ASP A 85 15.07 -9.44 11.45
C ASP A 85 14.42 -10.64 12.16
N GLN A 86 13.16 -10.50 12.60
CA GLN A 86 12.44 -11.51 13.38
C GLN A 86 11.05 -11.83 12.79
N PRO A 87 10.97 -12.30 11.53
CA PRO A 87 9.70 -12.51 10.83
C PRO A 87 8.79 -13.54 11.51
N ASP A 88 9.34 -14.58 12.13
CA ASP A 88 8.56 -15.59 12.86
C ASP A 88 7.91 -15.03 14.13
N VAL A 89 8.62 -14.15 14.84
CA VAL A 89 8.08 -13.46 16.02
C VAL A 89 7.01 -12.47 15.60
N ALA A 90 7.26 -11.69 14.54
CA ALA A 90 6.29 -10.75 13.99
C ALA A 90 4.99 -11.47 13.58
N LYS A 91 5.12 -12.62 12.90
CA LYS A 91 3.99 -13.48 12.53
C LYS A 91 3.24 -14.01 13.76
N THR A 92 3.97 -14.50 14.77
CA THR A 92 3.39 -15.01 16.04
C THR A 92 2.58 -13.94 16.76
N LEU A 93 3.06 -12.70 16.76
CA LEU A 93 2.39 -11.55 17.38
C LEU A 93 1.31 -10.91 16.49
N SER A 94 1.20 -11.36 15.23
CA SER A 94 0.36 -10.78 14.19
C SER A 94 0.62 -9.28 14.03
N ILE A 95 1.89 -8.92 13.80
CA ILE A 95 2.33 -7.55 13.52
C ILE A 95 2.31 -7.33 12.00
N GLU A 96 1.40 -6.47 11.53
CA GLU A 96 1.16 -6.19 10.11
C GLU A 96 1.38 -4.72 9.75
N ALA A 97 1.49 -3.86 10.76
CA ALA A 97 1.70 -2.44 10.62
C ALA A 97 2.66 -1.92 11.69
N MET A 98 3.43 -0.90 11.36
CA MET A 98 4.47 -0.36 12.22
C MET A 98 4.22 1.12 12.52
N PRO A 99 4.50 1.57 13.76
CA PRO A 99 4.78 0.74 14.93
C PRO A 99 3.52 0.03 15.43
N THR A 100 3.69 -1.14 16.03
CA THR A 100 2.64 -1.81 16.83
C THR A 100 3.13 -1.98 18.25
N MET A 101 2.34 -1.53 19.23
CA MET A 101 2.63 -1.75 20.65
C MET A 101 1.67 -2.79 21.21
N ILE A 102 2.20 -3.76 21.95
CA ILE A 102 1.43 -4.86 22.54
C ILE A 102 1.82 -5.00 24.00
N ILE A 103 0.85 -5.14 24.90
CA ILE A 103 1.10 -5.43 26.31
C ILE A 103 0.69 -6.86 26.63
N PHE A 104 1.60 -7.61 27.24
CA PHE A 104 1.36 -8.92 27.82
C PHE A 104 1.42 -8.88 29.34
N LYS A 105 0.63 -9.72 29.98
CA LYS A 105 0.73 -10.05 31.40
C LYS A 105 0.36 -11.51 31.60
N ASP A 106 1.12 -12.21 32.43
CA ASP A 106 0.89 -13.62 32.76
C ASP A 106 0.82 -14.49 31.49
N GLY A 107 1.67 -14.17 30.49
CA GLY A 107 1.74 -14.87 29.21
C GLY A 107 0.58 -14.59 28.25
N LYS A 108 -0.34 -13.68 28.60
CA LYS A 108 -1.50 -13.34 27.78
C LYS A 108 -1.42 -11.91 27.30
N GLU A 109 -1.82 -11.68 26.06
CA GLU A 109 -2.00 -10.35 25.52
C GLU A 109 -3.17 -9.65 26.24
N LEU A 110 -2.90 -8.50 26.84
CA LEU A 110 -3.91 -7.66 27.50
C LEU A 110 -4.54 -6.69 26.51
N ASP A 111 -3.71 -6.02 25.71
CA ASP A 111 -4.15 -4.99 24.78
C ASP A 111 -3.08 -4.68 23.73
N ARG A 112 -3.49 -4.01 22.65
CA ARG A 112 -2.58 -3.48 21.62
C ARG A 112 -3.02 -2.12 21.09
N THR A 113 -2.07 -1.38 20.52
CA THR A 113 -2.33 -0.15 19.77
C THR A 113 -1.37 -0.04 18.59
N VAL A 114 -1.82 0.54 17.49
CA VAL A 114 -1.10 0.60 16.20
C VAL A 114 -0.89 2.04 15.77
N GLY A 115 0.26 2.33 15.17
CA GLY A 115 0.63 3.64 14.65
C GLY A 115 1.31 4.53 15.70
N PHE A 116 1.72 5.72 15.26
CA PHE A 116 2.46 6.67 16.09
C PHE A 116 1.73 7.03 17.39
N GLN A 117 2.46 6.98 18.52
CA GLN A 117 1.99 7.47 19.81
C GLN A 117 2.95 8.53 20.34
N SER A 118 2.41 9.69 20.73
CA SER A 118 3.14 10.63 21.58
C SER A 118 3.34 10.03 22.98
N ALA A 119 4.26 10.58 23.77
CA ALA A 119 4.51 10.15 25.15
C ALA A 119 3.22 10.13 25.99
N ASP A 120 2.43 11.21 25.95
CA ASP A 120 1.17 11.30 26.68
C ASP A 120 0.14 10.24 26.26
N LYS A 121 0.02 9.96 24.95
CA LYS A 121 -0.90 8.92 24.46
C LYS A 121 -0.45 7.53 24.88
N LEU A 122 0.85 7.25 24.81
CA LEU A 122 1.41 5.96 25.23
C LEU A 122 1.22 5.73 26.73
N LEU A 123 1.49 6.75 27.55
CA LEU A 123 1.25 6.72 29.00
C LEU A 123 -0.23 6.55 29.34
N GLY A 124 -1.12 7.31 28.68
CA GLY A 124 -2.55 7.15 28.88
C GLY A 124 -3.05 5.74 28.53
N TRP A 125 -2.50 5.14 27.48
CA TRP A 125 -2.78 3.74 27.14
C TRP A 125 -2.25 2.77 28.21
N PHE A 126 -1.02 2.96 28.68
CA PHE A 126 -0.44 2.18 29.78
C PHE A 126 -1.28 2.22 31.05
N ASP A 127 -1.74 3.41 31.46
CA ASP A 127 -2.59 3.59 32.63
C ASP A 127 -3.95 2.92 32.46
N ASN A 128 -4.56 3.01 31.28
CA ASN A 128 -5.80 2.32 30.96
C ASN A 128 -5.65 0.80 31.09
N VAL A 129 -4.59 0.23 30.52
CA VAL A 129 -4.32 -1.21 30.61
C VAL A 129 -4.11 -1.64 32.07
N LYS A 130 -3.37 -0.87 32.87
CA LYS A 130 -3.24 -1.14 34.31
C LYS A 130 -4.56 -1.08 35.07
N ALA A 131 -5.45 -0.18 34.67
CA ALA A 131 -6.80 -0.07 35.24
C ALA A 131 -7.78 -1.14 34.70
N GLY A 132 -7.32 -2.08 33.86
CA GLY A 132 -8.17 -3.10 33.24
C GLY A 132 -9.09 -2.57 32.15
N LYS A 133 -8.84 -1.35 31.64
CA LYS A 133 -9.60 -0.72 30.56
C LYS A 133 -8.87 -0.91 29.24
N THR A 134 -9.19 -1.98 28.51
CA THR A 134 -8.59 -2.23 27.20
C THR A 134 -9.15 -1.28 26.13
N ASN A 135 -8.42 -1.10 25.03
CA ASN A 135 -8.91 -0.37 23.86
C ASN A 135 -10.23 -0.94 23.35
N ALA A 136 -10.38 -2.27 23.30
CA ALA A 136 -11.66 -2.91 22.95
C ALA A 136 -12.81 -2.46 23.88
N ALA A 137 -12.59 -2.44 25.20
CA ALA A 137 -13.61 -2.00 26.16
C ALA A 137 -13.97 -0.52 25.97
N ILE A 138 -12.97 0.35 25.76
CA ILE A 138 -13.17 1.77 25.47
C ILE A 138 -13.99 1.95 24.19
N MET A 139 -13.66 1.21 23.12
CA MET A 139 -14.39 1.29 21.86
C MET A 139 -15.82 0.77 21.98
N ARG A 140 -16.06 -0.32 22.73
CA ARG A 140 -17.41 -0.81 23.03
C ARG A 140 -18.26 0.22 23.78
N GLU A 141 -17.67 0.94 24.74
CA GLU A 141 -18.38 2.01 25.44
C GLU A 141 -18.76 3.16 24.49
N LYS A 142 -17.82 3.57 23.62
CA LYS A 142 -18.06 4.58 22.58
C LYS A 142 -19.12 4.13 21.57
N ALA A 143 -19.12 2.85 21.20
CA ALA A 143 -20.16 2.23 20.39
C ALA A 143 -21.56 2.35 21.02
N GLY A 144 -21.70 2.61 22.33
CA GLY A 144 -22.99 2.88 22.94
C GLY A 144 -23.53 4.30 22.71
N LYS A 145 -22.65 5.25 22.36
CA LYS A 145 -22.99 6.68 22.28
C LYS A 145 -23.44 7.05 20.86
N ARG A 146 -22.64 6.75 19.83
CA ARG A 146 -22.96 6.82 18.37
C ARG A 146 -23.65 8.11 17.86
N VAL A 147 -23.74 9.15 18.69
CA VAL A 147 -24.36 10.44 18.38
C VAL A 147 -23.40 11.56 18.78
N GLY A 148 -23.29 12.57 17.93
CA GLY A 148 -22.54 13.78 18.20
C GLY A 148 -23.20 14.63 19.30
N PRO A 149 -22.53 15.73 19.70
CA PRO A 149 -23.06 16.65 20.73
C PRO A 149 -24.44 17.25 20.39
N ASP A 150 -24.82 17.25 19.11
CA ASP A 150 -26.11 17.70 18.61
C ASP A 150 -27.19 16.61 18.57
N GLY A 151 -26.88 15.40 19.06
CA GLY A 151 -27.78 14.25 19.10
C GLY A 151 -27.92 13.51 17.76
N LYS A 152 -27.21 13.93 16.71
CA LYS A 152 -27.25 13.26 15.40
C LYS A 152 -26.21 12.15 15.32
N VAL A 153 -26.45 11.15 14.47
CA VAL A 153 -25.45 10.11 14.23
C VAL A 153 -24.16 10.72 13.68
N ASN A 154 -23.03 10.36 14.30
CA ASN A 154 -21.71 10.80 13.88
C ASN A 154 -21.01 9.68 13.10
N ILE A 155 -20.93 9.82 11.78
CA ILE A 155 -20.34 8.79 10.90
C ILE A 155 -18.84 8.65 11.14
N GLN A 156 -18.13 9.76 11.36
CA GLN A 156 -16.70 9.75 11.64
C GLN A 156 -16.40 8.97 12.93
N GLU A 157 -17.15 9.22 14.00
CA GLU A 157 -16.96 8.54 15.28
C GLU A 157 -17.22 7.04 15.16
N ARG A 158 -18.25 6.64 14.40
CA ARG A 158 -18.51 5.21 14.14
C ARG A 158 -17.40 4.54 13.34
N LEU A 159 -16.83 5.22 12.33
CA LEU A 159 -15.66 4.72 11.60
C LEU A 159 -14.46 4.54 12.54
N GLU A 160 -14.24 5.48 13.45
CA GLU A 160 -13.17 5.37 14.47
C GLU A 160 -13.40 4.20 15.43
N VAL A 161 -14.64 3.98 15.84
CA VAL A 161 -15.01 2.82 16.67
C VAL A 161 -14.78 1.52 15.91
N ALA A 162 -15.24 1.40 14.66
CA ALA A 162 -15.05 0.20 13.83
C ALA A 162 -13.56 -0.13 13.68
N ARG A 163 -12.74 0.87 13.32
CA ARG A 163 -11.28 0.73 13.20
C ARG A 163 -10.62 0.36 14.52
N GLY A 164 -11.02 1.01 15.61
CA GLY A 164 -10.49 0.75 16.95
C GLY A 164 -10.81 -0.67 17.42
N LEU A 165 -12.01 -1.18 17.13
CA LEU A 165 -12.41 -2.56 17.42
C LEU A 165 -11.58 -3.56 16.61
N THR A 166 -11.37 -3.31 15.30
CA THR A 166 -10.49 -4.14 14.46
C THR A 166 -9.06 -4.17 15.00
N GLN A 167 -8.50 -3.01 15.35
CA GLN A 167 -7.14 -2.91 15.91
C GLN A 167 -7.03 -3.64 17.25
N ALA A 168 -8.07 -3.56 18.09
CA ALA A 168 -8.15 -4.29 19.36
C ALA A 168 -8.55 -5.77 19.19
N ARG A 169 -8.68 -6.26 17.95
CA ARG A 169 -9.05 -7.64 17.57
C ARG A 169 -10.44 -8.07 18.05
N ASP A 170 -11.33 -7.12 18.32
CA ASP A 170 -12.73 -7.37 18.63
C ASP A 170 -13.56 -7.46 17.36
N PHE A 171 -13.27 -8.48 16.56
CA PHE A 171 -13.74 -8.59 15.17
C PHE A 171 -15.26 -8.71 15.04
N ASP A 172 -15.94 -9.35 15.98
CA ASP A 172 -17.41 -9.46 15.97
C ASP A 172 -18.06 -8.07 16.07
N LYS A 173 -17.55 -7.22 16.98
CA LYS A 173 -18.06 -5.85 17.14
C LYS A 173 -17.62 -4.92 16.03
N ALA A 174 -16.42 -5.09 15.51
CA ALA A 174 -15.99 -4.38 14.31
C ALA A 174 -16.92 -4.70 13.13
N LEU A 175 -17.27 -5.97 12.93
CA LEU A 175 -18.20 -6.41 11.90
C LEU A 175 -19.57 -5.75 12.05
N GLU A 176 -20.14 -5.73 13.26
CA GLU A 176 -21.40 -5.03 13.54
C GLU A 176 -21.35 -3.56 13.09
N GLU A 177 -20.25 -2.85 13.38
CA GLU A 177 -20.09 -1.45 13.00
C GLU A 177 -19.92 -1.28 11.49
N TYR A 178 -19.08 -2.09 10.83
CA TYR A 178 -18.89 -2.00 9.37
C TYR A 178 -20.17 -2.31 8.60
N VAL A 179 -20.95 -3.31 9.02
CA VAL A 179 -22.25 -3.63 8.41
C VAL A 179 -23.23 -2.49 8.62
N TRP A 180 -23.28 -1.90 9.82
CA TRP A 180 -24.14 -0.75 10.08
C TRP A 180 -23.73 0.45 9.21
N LEU A 181 -22.45 0.79 9.18
CA LEU A 181 -21.90 1.88 8.37
C LEU A 181 -22.24 1.67 6.90
N TRP A 182 -22.02 0.47 6.37
CA TRP A 182 -22.29 0.17 4.96
C TRP A 182 -23.75 0.46 4.59
N ASN A 183 -24.67 0.04 5.44
CA ASN A 183 -26.10 0.15 5.14
C ASN A 183 -26.69 1.54 5.43
N ASN A 184 -26.10 2.32 6.36
CA ASN A 184 -26.75 3.54 6.87
C ASN A 184 -25.96 4.83 6.61
N MET A 185 -24.64 4.76 6.40
CA MET A 185 -23.79 5.96 6.46
C MET A 185 -24.13 7.01 5.39
N LEU A 186 -24.53 6.58 4.19
CA LEU A 186 -24.84 7.51 3.09
C LEU A 186 -26.21 8.17 3.23
N GLU A 187 -27.11 7.58 4.03
CA GLU A 187 -28.40 8.19 4.36
C GLU A 187 -28.23 9.34 5.36
N HIS A 188 -27.26 9.21 6.28
CA HIS A 188 -26.92 10.26 7.23
C HIS A 188 -26.02 11.33 6.60
N GLU A 189 -24.96 10.93 5.90
CA GLU A 189 -23.97 11.83 5.32
C GLU A 189 -23.43 11.29 3.99
N PHE A 190 -24.10 11.64 2.89
CA PHE A 190 -23.74 11.20 1.54
C PHE A 190 -22.29 11.54 1.14
N ALA A 191 -21.68 12.57 1.73
CA ALA A 191 -20.30 12.95 1.50
C ALA A 191 -19.29 11.81 1.76
N TYR A 192 -19.65 10.81 2.57
CA TYR A 192 -18.82 9.64 2.83
C TYR A 192 -18.85 8.56 1.73
N VAL A 193 -19.54 8.78 0.60
CA VAL A 193 -19.57 7.81 -0.52
C VAL A 193 -18.17 7.42 -0.98
N GLY A 194 -17.25 8.39 -1.04
CA GLY A 194 -15.84 8.14 -1.36
C GLY A 194 -15.13 7.30 -0.30
N VAL A 195 -15.36 7.59 0.99
CA VAL A 195 -14.76 6.85 2.12
C VAL A 195 -15.25 5.41 2.15
N ARG A 196 -16.55 5.19 1.95
CA ARG A 196 -17.17 3.86 1.90
C ARG A 196 -16.54 2.97 0.83
N GLY A 197 -16.32 3.51 -0.37
CA GLY A 197 -15.73 2.79 -1.50
C GLY A 197 -14.20 2.75 -1.51
N SER A 198 -13.51 3.33 -0.52
CA SER A 198 -12.05 3.37 -0.45
C SER A 198 -11.55 2.84 0.89
N PHE A 199 -11.21 3.72 1.83
CA PHE A 199 -10.60 3.36 3.11
C PHE A 199 -11.44 2.35 3.90
N MET A 200 -12.75 2.55 3.99
CA MET A 200 -13.63 1.62 4.70
C MET A 200 -13.68 0.25 4.00
N ALA A 201 -13.73 0.22 2.66
CA ALA A 201 -13.70 -1.04 1.92
C ALA A 201 -12.40 -1.81 2.15
N SER A 202 -11.25 -1.14 2.16
CA SER A 202 -9.97 -1.78 2.50
C SER A 202 -9.94 -2.32 3.93
N GLU A 203 -10.56 -1.61 4.88
CA GLU A 203 -10.69 -2.10 6.26
C GLU A 203 -11.64 -3.31 6.36
N MET A 204 -12.72 -3.32 5.59
CA MET A 204 -13.62 -4.48 5.50
C MET A 204 -12.92 -5.69 4.87
N GLU A 205 -12.14 -5.48 3.81
CA GLU A 205 -11.34 -6.53 3.17
C GLU A 205 -10.36 -7.16 4.17
N GLU A 206 -9.66 -6.32 4.94
CA GLU A 206 -8.74 -6.75 5.99
C GLU A 206 -9.45 -7.54 7.10
N LEU A 207 -10.62 -7.07 7.54
CA LEU A 207 -11.44 -7.79 8.51
C LEU A 207 -11.89 -9.16 7.95
N ALA A 208 -12.31 -9.21 6.69
CA ALA A 208 -12.76 -10.44 6.02
C ALA A 208 -11.65 -11.50 5.96
N LYS A 209 -10.41 -11.09 5.67
CA LYS A 209 -9.24 -11.99 5.66
C LYS A 209 -8.94 -12.63 7.02
N ARG A 210 -9.39 -12.01 8.12
CA ARG A 210 -9.02 -12.38 9.50
C ARG A 210 -10.15 -12.95 10.32
N HIS A 211 -11.38 -12.82 9.84
CA HIS A 211 -12.57 -13.17 10.58
C HIS A 211 -13.60 -13.81 9.65
N GLU A 212 -13.73 -15.14 9.73
CA GLU A 212 -14.64 -15.92 8.89
C GLU A 212 -16.10 -15.40 8.90
N PRO A 213 -16.71 -15.01 10.05
CA PRO A 213 -18.03 -14.41 10.05
C PRO A 213 -18.13 -13.11 9.24
N ALA A 214 -17.06 -12.29 9.20
CA ALA A 214 -17.03 -11.10 8.36
C ALA A 214 -16.99 -11.45 6.88
N MET A 215 -16.11 -12.39 6.49
CA MET A 215 -16.06 -12.90 5.11
C MET A 215 -17.43 -13.40 4.65
N LYS A 216 -18.08 -14.23 5.47
CA LYS A 216 -19.42 -14.74 5.18
C LYS A 216 -20.45 -13.61 5.06
N THR A 217 -20.46 -12.66 6.00
CA THR A 217 -21.44 -11.57 6.01
C THR A 217 -21.29 -10.65 4.79
N PHE A 218 -20.05 -10.28 4.43
CA PHE A 218 -19.80 -9.44 3.26
C PHE A 218 -20.09 -10.17 1.94
N THR A 219 -19.86 -11.49 1.90
CA THR A 219 -20.27 -12.38 0.80
C THR A 219 -21.79 -12.36 0.65
N ASP A 220 -22.55 -12.55 1.73
CA ASP A 220 -24.02 -12.52 1.72
C ASP A 220 -24.55 -11.15 1.27
N MET A 221 -23.91 -10.05 1.68
CA MET A 221 -24.22 -8.68 1.24
C MET A 221 -23.98 -8.49 -0.25
N ARG A 222 -22.84 -8.96 -0.77
CA ARG A 222 -22.51 -8.93 -2.21
C ARG A 222 -23.56 -9.70 -3.03
N ASP A 223 -23.90 -10.91 -2.61
CA ASP A 223 -24.80 -11.80 -3.37
C ASP A 223 -26.24 -11.27 -3.39
N THR A 224 -26.68 -10.70 -2.27
CA THR A 224 -27.96 -9.98 -2.19
C THR A 224 -28.01 -8.82 -3.19
N LEU A 225 -26.93 -8.05 -3.28
CA LEU A 225 -26.83 -6.92 -4.19
C LEU A 225 -26.80 -7.37 -5.66
N ALA A 226 -26.02 -8.41 -5.98
CA ALA A 226 -25.97 -9.03 -7.30
C ALA A 226 -27.35 -9.46 -7.80
N ALA A 227 -28.18 -10.06 -6.94
CA ALA A 227 -29.56 -10.42 -7.28
C ALA A 227 -30.41 -9.20 -7.65
N SER A 228 -30.22 -8.07 -6.95
CA SER A 228 -30.99 -6.84 -7.17
C SER A 228 -30.61 -6.08 -8.45
N LEU A 229 -29.40 -6.28 -8.98
CA LEU A 229 -28.91 -5.60 -10.18
C LEU A 229 -29.54 -6.11 -11.48
N LYS A 230 -30.22 -7.27 -11.46
CA LYS A 230 -30.93 -7.83 -12.63
C LYS A 230 -32.13 -6.98 -13.08
N GLU A 231 -32.68 -6.14 -12.20
CA GLU A 231 -33.98 -5.50 -12.44
C GLU A 231 -33.97 -3.96 -12.53
N LYS A 232 -32.97 -3.22 -11.99
CA LYS A 232 -32.99 -1.72 -12.00
C LYS A 232 -31.60 -1.04 -12.01
N LYS A 233 -31.51 0.06 -12.77
CA LYS A 233 -30.32 0.85 -13.18
C LYS A 233 -29.69 1.76 -12.09
N SER A 234 -29.47 1.29 -10.86
CA SER A 234 -28.77 2.12 -9.86
C SER A 234 -27.26 2.01 -9.99
N PHE A 235 -26.60 3.10 -10.39
CA PHE A 235 -25.14 3.15 -10.43
C PHE A 235 -24.52 2.94 -9.03
N GLN A 236 -25.12 3.49 -7.97
CA GLN A 236 -24.59 3.30 -6.61
C GLN A 236 -24.62 1.83 -6.20
N LYS A 237 -25.70 1.11 -6.49
CA LYS A 237 -25.79 -0.33 -6.21
C LYS A 237 -24.78 -1.15 -7.01
N PHE A 238 -24.49 -0.70 -8.23
CA PHE A 238 -23.46 -1.33 -9.04
C PHE A 238 -22.06 -1.07 -8.47
N ASP A 239 -21.73 0.17 -8.11
CA ASP A 239 -20.42 0.47 -7.51
C ASP A 239 -20.24 -0.24 -6.17
N ASP A 240 -21.28 -0.28 -5.33
CA ASP A 240 -21.31 -1.04 -4.08
C ASP A 240 -21.04 -2.54 -4.32
N TRP A 241 -21.56 -3.12 -5.41
CA TRP A 241 -21.33 -4.52 -5.76
C TRP A 241 -19.88 -4.76 -6.21
N VAL A 242 -19.32 -3.87 -7.03
CA VAL A 242 -17.90 -3.94 -7.44
C VAL A 242 -16.99 -3.82 -6.22
N VAL A 243 -17.31 -2.92 -5.29
CA VAL A 243 -16.56 -2.77 -4.04
C VAL A 243 -16.66 -4.03 -3.17
N LEU A 244 -17.85 -4.61 -3.01
CA LEU A 244 -18.00 -5.83 -2.22
C LEU A 244 -17.31 -7.04 -2.85
N ASN A 245 -17.25 -7.14 -4.17
CA ASN A 245 -16.44 -8.14 -4.86
C ASN A 245 -14.96 -8.02 -4.45
N GLN A 246 -14.42 -6.79 -4.40
CA GLN A 246 -13.06 -6.54 -3.92
C GLN A 246 -12.91 -6.95 -2.44
N VAL A 247 -13.85 -6.55 -1.57
CA VAL A 247 -13.82 -6.86 -0.13
C VAL A 247 -13.74 -8.36 0.15
N VAL A 248 -14.45 -9.18 -0.63
CA VAL A 248 -14.46 -10.64 -0.46
C VAL A 248 -13.44 -11.37 -1.35
N GLY A 249 -12.64 -10.64 -2.12
CA GLY A 249 -11.63 -11.19 -3.03
C GLY A 249 -12.19 -11.90 -4.27
N ASP A 250 -13.45 -11.66 -4.63
CA ASP A 250 -14.09 -12.23 -5.84
C ASP A 250 -13.90 -11.32 -7.05
N THR A 251 -12.64 -11.21 -7.48
CA THR A 251 -12.26 -10.42 -8.65
C THR A 251 -12.82 -11.00 -9.95
N ALA A 252 -12.98 -12.33 -10.01
CA ALA A 252 -13.51 -13.05 -11.15
C ALA A 252 -14.93 -12.61 -11.52
N ALA A 253 -15.81 -12.37 -10.52
CA ALA A 253 -17.16 -11.87 -10.77
C ALA A 253 -17.15 -10.48 -11.43
N THR A 254 -16.28 -9.57 -10.98
CA THR A 254 -16.10 -8.23 -11.56
C THR A 254 -15.61 -8.31 -13.00
N LEU A 255 -14.59 -9.13 -13.28
CA LEU A 255 -14.06 -9.35 -14.63
C LEU A 255 -15.11 -9.96 -15.56
N ALA A 256 -15.84 -10.97 -15.10
CA ALA A 256 -16.91 -11.59 -15.88
C ALA A 256 -18.02 -10.59 -16.22
N TRP A 257 -18.33 -9.65 -15.33
CA TRP A 257 -19.25 -8.54 -15.65
C TRP A 257 -18.65 -7.59 -16.68
N PHE A 258 -17.39 -7.16 -16.49
CA PHE A 258 -16.69 -6.29 -17.42
C PHE A 258 -16.67 -6.88 -18.84
N ASP A 259 -16.35 -8.17 -18.98
CA ASP A 259 -16.31 -8.85 -20.28
C ASP A 259 -17.62 -8.84 -21.04
N ARG A 260 -18.76 -8.94 -20.34
CA ARG A 260 -20.07 -8.89 -20.99
C ARG A 260 -20.42 -7.52 -21.54
N VAL A 261 -19.87 -6.45 -20.96
CA VAL A 261 -20.36 -5.08 -21.19
C VAL A 261 -19.30 -4.13 -21.74
N LYS A 262 -18.02 -4.53 -21.80
CA LYS A 262 -16.91 -3.64 -22.21
C LYS A 262 -17.10 -3.00 -23.58
N ASN A 263 -17.84 -3.66 -24.46
CA ASN A 263 -18.17 -3.19 -25.82
C ASN A 263 -19.62 -2.69 -25.96
N ASP A 264 -20.41 -2.67 -24.88
CA ASP A 264 -21.79 -2.19 -24.88
C ASP A 264 -21.83 -0.66 -24.67
N PRO A 265 -22.28 0.14 -25.66
CA PRO A 265 -22.41 1.58 -25.51
C PRO A 265 -23.29 2.00 -24.33
N ALA A 266 -24.30 1.20 -23.96
CA ALA A 266 -25.19 1.49 -22.84
C ALA A 266 -24.50 1.36 -21.48
N ALA A 267 -23.46 0.52 -21.39
CA ALA A 267 -22.65 0.33 -20.18
C ALA A 267 -21.46 1.31 -20.09
N LYS A 268 -21.15 2.04 -21.17
CA LYS A 268 -19.96 2.89 -21.26
C LYS A 268 -19.82 3.84 -20.07
N THR A 269 -20.88 4.57 -19.72
CA THR A 269 -20.86 5.53 -18.60
C THR A 269 -20.59 4.85 -17.25
N TRP A 270 -21.03 3.60 -17.07
CA TRP A 270 -20.81 2.87 -15.81
C TRP A 270 -19.37 2.40 -15.71
N VAL A 271 -18.84 1.84 -16.78
CA VAL A 271 -17.42 1.46 -16.88
C VAL A 271 -16.52 2.68 -16.71
N ASP A 272 -16.83 3.81 -17.35
CA ASP A 272 -16.04 5.04 -17.23
C ASP A 272 -16.02 5.57 -15.79
N ARG A 273 -17.17 5.59 -15.11
CA ARG A 273 -17.27 6.10 -13.74
C ARG A 273 -16.56 5.23 -12.70
N SER A 274 -16.48 3.93 -12.92
CA SER A 274 -15.78 2.98 -12.05
C SER A 274 -14.43 2.55 -12.65
N TRP A 275 -13.91 3.28 -13.64
CA TRP A 275 -12.73 2.86 -14.40
C TRP A 275 -11.52 2.59 -13.50
N PHE A 276 -11.26 3.44 -12.51
CA PHE A 276 -10.13 3.28 -11.59
C PHE A 276 -10.11 1.90 -10.89
N ARG A 277 -11.28 1.29 -10.64
CA ARG A 277 -11.37 -0.06 -10.06
C ARG A 277 -11.08 -1.14 -11.09
N PHE A 278 -11.61 -0.97 -12.31
CA PHE A 278 -11.32 -1.90 -13.41
C PHE A 278 -9.85 -1.83 -13.80
N GLU A 279 -9.26 -0.65 -13.87
CA GLU A 279 -7.86 -0.43 -14.23
C GLU A 279 -6.91 -1.20 -13.31
N GLN A 280 -7.06 -1.06 -11.99
CA GLN A 280 -6.26 -1.80 -11.00
C GLN A 280 -6.42 -3.31 -11.15
N LEU A 281 -7.65 -3.76 -11.40
CA LEU A 281 -7.96 -5.18 -11.54
C LEU A 281 -7.42 -5.77 -12.86
N LEU A 282 -7.59 -5.07 -13.97
CA LEU A 282 -7.09 -5.49 -15.27
C LEU A 282 -5.56 -5.56 -15.26
N GLU A 283 -4.89 -4.60 -14.60
CA GLU A 283 -3.46 -4.62 -14.38
C GLU A 283 -3.01 -5.85 -13.58
N ALA A 284 -3.66 -6.12 -12.44
CA ALA A 284 -3.31 -7.27 -11.59
C ALA A 284 -3.44 -8.61 -12.32
N GLU A 285 -4.35 -8.69 -13.31
CA GLU A 285 -4.62 -9.88 -14.12
C GLU A 285 -3.87 -9.87 -15.48
N GLY A 286 -3.00 -8.88 -15.72
CA GLY A 286 -2.24 -8.76 -16.97
C GLY A 286 -3.09 -8.54 -18.23
N ARG A 287 -4.29 -7.96 -18.09
CA ARG A 287 -5.27 -7.72 -19.17
C ARG A 287 -4.98 -6.42 -19.93
N TRP A 288 -3.78 -6.34 -20.46
CA TRP A 288 -3.23 -5.14 -21.10
C TRP A 288 -4.02 -4.65 -22.32
N ALA A 289 -4.56 -5.57 -23.11
CA ALA A 289 -5.38 -5.23 -24.28
C ALA A 289 -6.68 -4.49 -23.89
N ASP A 290 -7.34 -4.91 -22.82
CA ASP A 290 -8.55 -4.26 -22.33
C ASP A 290 -8.24 -2.85 -21.79
N MET A 291 -7.12 -2.69 -21.09
CA MET A 291 -6.63 -1.37 -20.66
C MET A 291 -6.36 -0.48 -21.89
N GLY A 292 -5.55 -0.97 -22.83
CA GLY A 292 -5.15 -0.23 -24.02
C GLY A 292 -6.29 0.22 -24.91
N SER A 293 -7.34 -0.60 -25.02
CA SER A 293 -8.53 -0.29 -25.81
C SER A 293 -9.27 0.96 -25.34
N ARG A 294 -9.11 1.35 -24.07
CA ARG A 294 -9.80 2.49 -23.46
C ARG A 294 -8.89 3.66 -23.13
N LEU A 295 -7.58 3.53 -23.35
CA LEU A 295 -6.62 4.59 -23.13
C LEU A 295 -6.90 5.81 -24.03
N ASN A 296 -6.99 6.98 -23.43
CA ASN A 296 -7.02 8.24 -24.16
C ASN A 296 -5.61 8.86 -24.16
N VAL A 297 -4.86 8.65 -25.25
CA VAL A 297 -3.46 9.09 -25.40
C VAL A 297 -3.30 10.59 -25.18
N LYS A 298 -4.19 11.41 -25.76
CA LYS A 298 -4.15 12.87 -25.61
C LYS A 298 -4.35 13.30 -24.16
N GLN A 299 -5.29 12.67 -23.48
CA GLN A 299 -5.54 12.96 -22.06
C GLN A 299 -4.37 12.50 -21.19
N PHE A 300 -3.81 11.31 -21.47
CA PHE A 300 -2.62 10.80 -20.79
C PHE A 300 -1.45 11.78 -20.92
N LEU A 301 -1.09 12.19 -22.14
CA LEU A 301 -0.01 13.14 -22.40
C LEU A 301 -0.26 14.50 -21.72
N ALA A 302 -1.50 15.00 -21.74
CA ALA A 302 -1.85 16.23 -21.05
C ALA A 302 -1.65 16.15 -19.53
N MET A 303 -2.02 15.02 -18.91
CA MET A 303 -1.80 14.78 -17.48
C MET A 303 -0.31 14.68 -17.14
N GLN A 304 0.45 13.92 -17.92
CA GLN A 304 1.91 13.77 -17.74
C GLN A 304 2.64 15.12 -17.83
N LYS A 305 2.26 15.96 -18.81
CA LYS A 305 2.78 17.32 -18.95
C LYS A 305 2.42 18.21 -17.76
N MET A 306 1.18 18.12 -17.26
CA MET A 306 0.75 18.87 -16.08
C MET A 306 1.54 18.47 -14.84
N GLU A 307 1.79 17.17 -14.66
CA GLU A 307 2.57 16.64 -13.53
C GLU A 307 4.01 17.17 -13.58
N ARG A 308 4.70 17.05 -14.72
CA ARG A 308 6.08 17.58 -14.86
C ARG A 308 6.16 19.09 -14.66
N ASN A 309 5.22 19.85 -15.23
CA ASN A 309 5.17 21.30 -15.03
C ASN A 309 4.99 21.67 -13.55
N THR A 310 4.16 20.91 -12.83
CA THR A 310 3.94 21.12 -11.41
C THR A 310 5.21 20.82 -10.61
N LEU A 311 5.90 19.72 -10.91
CA LEU A 311 7.17 19.35 -10.28
C LEU A 311 8.26 20.39 -10.52
N ASN A 312 8.39 20.87 -11.77
CA ASN A 312 9.37 21.90 -12.15
C ASN A 312 9.08 23.26 -11.48
N ALA A 313 7.81 23.54 -11.16
CA ALA A 313 7.41 24.75 -10.45
C ALA A 313 7.57 24.63 -8.91
N MET A 314 7.84 23.44 -8.36
CA MET A 314 8.02 23.29 -6.93
C MET A 314 9.35 23.91 -6.47
N PRO A 315 9.37 24.65 -5.35
CA PRO A 315 10.62 25.16 -4.80
C PRO A 315 11.53 23.98 -4.37
N PRO A 316 12.84 24.08 -4.58
CA PRO A 316 13.77 23.02 -4.23
C PRO A 316 13.70 22.73 -2.72
N ARG A 317 13.65 21.45 -2.36
CA ARG A 317 13.68 20.97 -0.98
C ARG A 317 14.91 20.10 -0.78
N GLY A 318 15.57 20.27 0.36
CA GLY A 318 16.75 19.50 0.72
C GLY A 318 18.04 19.97 0.04
N ASP A 319 19.13 19.25 0.31
CA ASP A 319 20.43 19.49 -0.33
C ASP A 319 20.47 19.01 -1.79
N ALA A 320 21.58 19.27 -2.49
CA ALA A 320 21.72 18.91 -3.90
C ALA A 320 21.59 17.40 -4.17
N GLN A 321 22.02 16.55 -3.25
CA GLN A 321 21.92 15.10 -3.38
C GLN A 321 20.47 14.64 -3.21
N GLN A 322 19.77 15.19 -2.22
CA GLN A 322 18.34 14.94 -2.00
C GLN A 322 17.51 15.40 -3.20
N GLN A 323 17.84 16.57 -3.77
CA GLN A 323 17.17 17.06 -4.97
C GLN A 323 17.43 16.19 -6.20
N ALA A 324 18.66 15.71 -6.40
CA ALA A 324 18.99 14.80 -7.50
C ALA A 324 18.25 13.46 -7.35
N MET A 325 18.23 12.90 -6.14
CA MET A 325 17.48 11.68 -5.83
C MET A 325 15.97 11.86 -6.11
N MET A 326 15.38 12.97 -5.67
CA MET A 326 13.96 13.24 -5.92
C MET A 326 13.67 13.36 -7.42
N ARG A 327 14.51 14.06 -8.19
CA ARG A 327 14.37 14.13 -9.66
C ARG A 327 14.41 12.75 -10.29
N GLU A 328 15.37 11.91 -9.92
CA GLU A 328 15.47 10.54 -10.44
C GLU A 328 14.25 9.68 -10.07
N VAL A 329 13.69 9.83 -8.87
CA VAL A 329 12.43 9.14 -8.50
C VAL A 329 11.27 9.57 -9.39
N HIS A 330 11.17 10.86 -9.72
CA HIS A 330 10.13 11.37 -10.61
C HIS A 330 10.33 10.90 -12.06
N ASP A 331 11.56 10.96 -12.57
CA ASP A 331 11.87 10.51 -13.92
C ASP A 331 11.63 9.01 -14.07
N ASN A 332 11.95 8.20 -13.04
CA ASN A 332 11.62 6.76 -13.05
C ASN A 332 10.12 6.49 -13.11
N ARG A 333 9.30 7.20 -12.32
CA ARG A 333 7.83 7.07 -12.40
C ARG A 333 7.29 7.50 -13.77
N PHE A 334 7.89 8.53 -14.36
CA PHE A 334 7.53 9.00 -15.69
C PHE A 334 7.83 7.92 -16.74
N ARG A 335 9.04 7.35 -16.75
CA ARG A 335 9.44 6.25 -17.63
C ARG A 335 8.52 5.02 -17.48
N GLU A 336 8.21 4.63 -16.25
CA GLU A 336 7.36 3.47 -15.95
C GLU A 336 5.92 3.68 -16.47
N SER A 337 5.34 4.86 -16.21
CA SER A 337 4.01 5.24 -16.69
C SER A 337 3.92 5.18 -18.21
N PHE A 338 4.90 5.75 -18.93
CA PHE A 338 4.94 5.69 -20.39
C PHE A 338 5.15 4.26 -20.89
N ALA A 339 6.09 3.49 -20.35
CA ALA A 339 6.35 2.13 -20.80
C ALA A 339 5.15 1.19 -20.61
N LYS A 340 4.45 1.31 -19.47
CA LYS A 340 3.22 0.55 -19.21
C LYS A 340 2.11 0.93 -20.19
N THR A 341 1.90 2.22 -20.41
CA THR A 341 0.86 2.72 -21.33
C THR A 341 1.16 2.33 -22.77
N HIS A 342 2.43 2.43 -23.16
CA HIS A 342 2.95 1.98 -24.44
C HIS A 342 2.66 0.50 -24.70
N MET A 343 3.00 -0.37 -23.74
CA MET A 343 2.73 -1.79 -23.81
C MET A 343 1.22 -2.10 -23.87
N ALA A 344 0.39 -1.42 -23.09
CA ALA A 344 -1.05 -1.59 -23.13
C ALA A 344 -1.64 -1.24 -24.51
N LEU A 345 -1.17 -0.17 -25.14
CA LEU A 345 -1.58 0.20 -26.51
C LEU A 345 -1.19 -0.88 -27.53
N LEU A 346 0.03 -1.43 -27.44
CA LEU A 346 0.44 -2.53 -28.31
C LEU A 346 -0.41 -3.78 -28.12
N ALA A 347 -0.74 -4.11 -26.87
CA ALA A 347 -1.64 -5.21 -26.55
C ALA A 347 -3.05 -5.03 -27.13
N ALA A 348 -3.47 -3.78 -27.35
CA ALA A 348 -4.75 -3.42 -27.94
C ALA A 348 -4.69 -3.17 -29.46
N ASP A 349 -3.61 -3.59 -30.13
CA ASP A 349 -3.36 -3.38 -31.58
C ASP A 349 -3.33 -1.90 -32.00
N ARG A 350 -2.99 -0.99 -31.08
CA ARG A 350 -2.88 0.46 -31.32
C ARG A 350 -1.43 0.90 -31.52
N GLU A 351 -0.78 0.32 -32.52
CA GLU A 351 0.67 0.50 -32.74
C GLU A 351 1.08 1.94 -33.05
N ALA A 352 0.29 2.68 -33.84
CA ALA A 352 0.57 4.09 -34.13
C ALA A 352 0.54 4.97 -32.86
N ASP A 353 -0.44 4.73 -32.00
CA ASP A 353 -0.57 5.44 -30.72
C ASP A 353 0.58 5.07 -29.75
N ALA A 354 0.99 3.80 -29.76
CA ALA A 354 2.12 3.34 -28.97
C ALA A 354 3.41 4.02 -29.42
N GLN A 355 3.62 4.15 -30.73
CA GLN A 355 4.77 4.86 -31.30
C GLN A 355 4.74 6.35 -30.94
N GLU A 356 3.58 7.02 -31.02
CA GLU A 356 3.42 8.41 -30.56
C GLU A 356 3.84 8.58 -29.09
N LEU A 357 3.44 7.66 -28.19
CA LEU A 357 3.86 7.73 -26.79
C LEU A 357 5.36 7.56 -26.60
N ALA A 358 5.98 6.63 -27.34
CA ALA A 358 7.42 6.42 -27.27
C ALA A 358 8.17 7.68 -27.74
N ASP A 359 7.72 8.30 -28.84
CA ASP A 359 8.29 9.54 -29.36
C ASP A 359 8.16 10.69 -28.34
N GLU A 360 7.01 10.82 -27.68
CA GLU A 360 6.79 11.85 -26.64
C GLU A 360 7.65 11.61 -25.39
N LEU A 361 7.83 10.35 -24.96
CA LEU A 361 8.77 10.03 -23.88
C LEU A 361 10.19 10.48 -24.25
N LEU A 362 10.66 10.12 -25.45
CA LEU A 362 12.02 10.41 -25.88
C LEU A 362 12.24 11.90 -26.19
N LYS A 363 11.21 12.69 -26.50
CA LYS A 363 11.32 14.16 -26.56
C LYS A 363 11.57 14.79 -25.20
N GLU A 364 10.97 14.22 -24.16
CA GLU A 364 11.01 14.74 -22.79
C GLU A 364 12.19 14.21 -21.97
N LEU A 365 12.63 12.98 -22.27
CA LEU A 365 13.66 12.25 -21.55
C LEU A 365 14.42 11.30 -22.49
N ASP A 366 15.34 11.88 -23.26
CA ASP A 366 16.10 11.17 -24.28
C ASP A 366 17.32 10.40 -23.72
N ASP A 367 17.09 9.44 -22.82
CA ASP A 367 18.17 8.70 -22.15
C ASP A 367 18.12 7.18 -22.40
N THR A 368 19.11 6.48 -21.83
CA THR A 368 19.27 5.02 -21.97
C THR A 368 18.14 4.30 -21.23
N GLU A 369 17.79 4.80 -20.06
CA GLU A 369 16.82 4.24 -19.13
C GLU A 369 15.40 4.27 -19.70
N SER A 370 15.04 5.34 -20.42
CA SER A 370 13.73 5.47 -21.09
C SER A 370 13.57 4.45 -22.20
N ARG A 371 14.61 4.26 -23.02
CA ARG A 371 14.65 3.22 -24.08
C ARG A 371 14.59 1.82 -23.49
N VAL A 372 15.40 1.55 -22.47
CA VAL A 372 15.42 0.26 -21.76
C VAL A 372 14.05 -0.03 -21.14
N SER A 373 13.39 0.97 -20.54
CA SER A 373 12.06 0.82 -19.94
C SER A 373 11.00 0.42 -20.99
N LEU A 374 10.96 1.13 -22.13
CA LEU A 374 10.05 0.82 -23.25
C LEU A 374 10.23 -0.63 -23.73
N VAL A 375 11.48 -1.06 -23.91
CA VAL A 375 11.80 -2.40 -24.42
C VAL A 375 11.54 -3.49 -23.38
N THR A 376 11.93 -3.27 -22.13
CA THR A 376 11.76 -4.26 -21.04
C THR A 376 10.29 -4.62 -20.88
N MET A 377 9.42 -3.61 -20.80
CA MET A 377 7.99 -3.85 -20.57
C MET A 377 7.37 -4.70 -21.69
N VAL A 378 7.67 -4.43 -22.96
CA VAL A 378 7.09 -5.17 -24.10
C VAL A 378 7.69 -6.57 -24.28
N VAL A 379 8.95 -6.76 -23.89
CA VAL A 379 9.61 -8.07 -23.90
C VAL A 379 9.01 -8.97 -22.82
N ASP A 380 8.85 -8.44 -21.61
CA ASP A 380 8.34 -9.17 -20.45
C ASP A 380 6.86 -9.57 -20.64
N SER A 381 6.10 -8.75 -21.36
CA SER A 381 4.67 -8.96 -21.63
C SER A 381 4.35 -9.65 -22.95
N GLY A 382 5.35 -9.88 -23.81
CA GLY A 382 5.17 -10.57 -25.10
C GLY A 382 4.60 -9.70 -26.23
N TYR A 383 4.62 -8.38 -26.09
CA TYR A 383 4.14 -7.42 -27.11
C TYR A 383 5.26 -6.75 -27.92
N ALA A 384 6.47 -7.31 -27.88
CA ALA A 384 7.62 -6.77 -28.59
C ALA A 384 7.39 -6.68 -30.11
N LYS A 385 7.81 -5.55 -30.69
CA LYS A 385 7.76 -5.25 -32.12
C LYS A 385 9.16 -5.09 -32.71
N PRO A 386 9.39 -5.38 -34.01
CA PRO A 386 10.72 -5.31 -34.61
C PRO A 386 11.41 -3.96 -34.43
N TRP A 387 10.68 -2.86 -34.49
CA TRP A 387 11.25 -1.52 -34.33
C TRP A 387 11.74 -1.21 -32.90
N HIS A 388 11.44 -2.04 -31.89
CA HIS A 388 12.05 -1.89 -30.56
C HIS A 388 13.57 -2.16 -30.55
N THR A 389 14.12 -2.82 -31.58
CA THR A 389 15.56 -3.01 -31.67
C THR A 389 16.29 -1.68 -31.79
N THR A 390 15.70 -0.69 -32.47
CA THR A 390 16.32 0.62 -32.65
C THR A 390 16.48 1.35 -31.33
N PHE A 391 15.56 1.17 -30.38
CA PHE A 391 15.72 1.73 -29.04
C PHE A 391 16.94 1.18 -28.30
N LEU A 392 17.23 -0.12 -28.42
CA LEU A 392 18.44 -0.67 -27.80
C LEU A 392 19.70 -0.22 -28.54
N ASP A 393 19.64 -0.11 -29.87
CA ASP A 393 20.77 0.37 -30.69
C ASP A 393 21.13 1.83 -30.36
N ASP A 394 20.12 2.68 -30.19
CA ASP A 394 20.29 4.08 -29.77
C ASP A 394 20.79 4.17 -28.32
N ALA A 395 20.29 3.31 -27.43
CA ALA A 395 20.74 3.25 -26.04
C ALA A 395 22.22 2.87 -25.94
N ASP A 396 22.68 1.90 -26.73
CA ASP A 396 24.09 1.51 -26.78
C ASP A 396 24.97 2.60 -27.41
N THR A 397 24.43 3.39 -28.34
CA THR A 397 25.13 4.56 -28.90
C THR A 397 25.29 5.67 -27.86
N ASN A 398 24.25 5.95 -27.07
CA ASN A 398 24.25 7.01 -26.07
C ASN A 398 25.02 6.64 -24.79
N SER A 399 25.16 5.34 -24.50
CA SER A 399 25.88 4.82 -23.34
C SER A 399 26.69 3.57 -23.76
N PRO A 400 27.91 3.75 -24.31
CA PRO A 400 28.68 2.64 -24.89
C PRO A 400 29.12 1.58 -23.87
N ASP A 401 29.11 1.90 -22.57
CA ASP A 401 29.31 0.94 -21.49
C ASP A 401 28.08 0.03 -21.36
N THR A 402 28.03 -1.00 -22.20
CA THR A 402 26.93 -1.96 -22.20
C THR A 402 26.96 -2.83 -20.95
N THR A 403 25.92 -2.71 -20.13
CA THR A 403 25.77 -3.55 -18.94
C THR A 403 25.34 -4.97 -19.32
N ASN A 404 25.67 -5.95 -18.48
CA ASN A 404 25.19 -7.34 -18.65
C ASN A 404 23.66 -7.42 -18.77
N GLU A 405 22.95 -6.51 -18.11
CA GLU A 405 21.47 -6.42 -18.15
C GLU A 405 20.97 -6.02 -19.55
N ARG A 406 21.59 -5.01 -20.21
CA ARG A 406 21.20 -4.63 -21.58
C ARG A 406 21.51 -5.72 -22.60
N ILE A 407 22.64 -6.43 -22.44
CA ILE A 407 22.98 -7.58 -23.29
C ILE A 407 21.91 -8.67 -23.16
N GLU A 408 21.48 -8.98 -21.93
CA GLU A 408 20.44 -9.98 -21.73
C GLU A 408 19.08 -9.50 -22.26
N LEU A 409 18.72 -8.23 -22.05
CA LEU A 409 17.49 -7.66 -22.62
C LEU A 409 17.45 -7.77 -24.14
N ARG A 410 18.56 -7.47 -24.83
CA ARG A 410 18.68 -7.63 -26.28
C ARG A 410 18.44 -9.08 -26.72
N ARG A 411 19.06 -10.05 -26.04
CA ARG A 411 18.83 -11.47 -26.33
C ARG A 411 17.38 -11.89 -26.10
N ARG A 412 16.73 -11.37 -25.04
CA ARG A 412 15.32 -11.63 -24.75
C ARG A 412 14.42 -11.03 -25.85
N LEU A 413 14.72 -9.82 -26.31
CA LEU A 413 14.02 -9.18 -27.43
C LEU A 413 14.15 -10.00 -28.71
N GLU A 414 15.35 -10.43 -29.08
CA GLU A 414 15.58 -11.27 -30.27
C GLU A 414 14.77 -12.58 -30.21
N ARG A 415 14.75 -13.24 -29.03
CA ARG A 415 13.95 -14.45 -28.81
C ARG A 415 12.45 -14.17 -28.95
N ALA A 416 11.94 -13.08 -28.38
CA ALA A 416 10.54 -12.69 -28.48
C ALA A 416 10.12 -12.41 -29.94
N LEU A 417 10.94 -11.69 -30.71
CA LEU A 417 10.69 -11.40 -32.12
C LEU A 417 10.80 -12.62 -33.03
N ALA A 418 11.60 -13.63 -32.65
CA ALA A 418 11.66 -14.89 -33.38
C ALA A 418 10.44 -15.77 -33.13
N ALA A 419 9.84 -15.71 -31.93
CA ALA A 419 8.66 -16.49 -31.57
C ALA A 419 7.39 -16.03 -32.30
N THR A 420 7.25 -14.73 -32.58
CA THR A 420 6.09 -14.15 -33.30
C THR A 420 6.09 -14.41 -34.81
N LYS A 421 7.17 -14.95 -35.38
CA LYS A 421 7.31 -15.30 -36.81
C LYS A 421 6.88 -16.74 -37.13
N LYS A 422 6.60 -17.57 -36.12
CA LYS A 422 6.09 -18.94 -36.26
C LYS A 422 4.60 -18.96 -36.01
#